data_AF-C6Q2K6-F1
#
_entry.id   AF-C6Q2K6-F1
#
_cell.length_a   1.000
_cell.length_b   1.000
_cell.length_c   1.000
_cell.angle_alpha   90.00
_cell.angle_beta   90.00
_cell.angle_gamma   90.00
#
_symmetry.space_group_name_H-M   'P 1'
#
loop_
_entity.id
_entity.type
_entity.pdbx_description
1 polymer ?
#
loop_
_entity_poly.entity_id
_entity_poly.type
_entity_poly.pdbx_seq_one_letter_code
_entity_poly.pdbx_strand_id
1 'polypeptide(L)'
;MNKKSGATVIGARFPLIAYNVNLGTDNIEIANAIAKKIRHISGGLRYAKAVGVMLTERNIAQVSINMVNYEKTSVYTIQEMVKMEAKRYGVPVVGAEVIGLIPMKALIDCAEYYLQIENFDIKQVLETNLSE
;
A
#
# COMPACT_ATOMS: atom_id res chain seq x y z
N MET A 1 15.43 -34.70 -7.78
CA MET A 1 14.57 -33.87 -6.91
C MET A 1 13.98 -34.76 -5.83
N ASN A 2 14.15 -34.43 -4.54
CA ASN A 2 13.60 -35.25 -3.45
C ASN A 2 12.06 -35.10 -3.44
N LYS A 3 11.32 -36.21 -3.57
CA LYS A 3 9.84 -36.21 -3.60
C LYS A 3 9.18 -35.58 -2.35
N LYS A 4 9.86 -35.61 -1.19
CA LYS A 4 9.35 -35.04 0.07
C LYS A 4 9.72 -33.57 0.26
N SER A 5 10.84 -33.11 -0.31
CA SER A 5 11.44 -31.81 0.04
C SER A 5 11.42 -30.78 -1.09
N GLY A 6 11.14 -31.19 -2.33
CA GLY A 6 11.05 -30.26 -3.46
C GLY A 6 12.33 -29.46 -3.68
N ALA A 7 12.19 -28.14 -3.79
CA ALA A 7 13.28 -27.17 -3.93
C ALA A 7 13.07 -25.99 -2.96
N THR A 8 14.16 -25.41 -2.46
CA THR A 8 14.14 -24.19 -1.64
C THR A 8 14.83 -23.08 -2.40
N VAL A 9 14.22 -21.88 -2.42
CA VAL A 9 14.77 -20.69 -3.05
C VAL A 9 15.08 -19.66 -1.97
N ILE A 10 16.30 -19.13 -1.99
CA ILE A 10 16.74 -18.03 -1.14
C ILE A 10 16.95 -16.81 -2.03
N GLY A 11 16.59 -15.63 -1.55
CA GLY A 11 16.82 -14.38 -2.27
C GLY A 11 16.80 -13.18 -1.34
N ALA A 12 17.31 -12.06 -1.84
CA ALA A 12 17.23 -10.76 -1.19
C ALA A 12 16.31 -9.84 -2.00
N ARG A 13 15.55 -9.00 -1.31
CA ARG A 13 14.66 -8.01 -1.92
C ARG A 13 14.58 -6.77 -1.05
N PHE A 14 14.17 -5.66 -1.66
CA PHE A 14 13.80 -4.48 -0.93
C PHE A 14 12.61 -4.78 0.02
N PRO A 15 12.50 -4.08 1.18
CA PRO A 15 11.35 -4.24 2.07
C PRO A 15 10.04 -4.05 1.32
N LEU A 16 9.09 -4.97 1.57
CA LEU A 16 7.77 -4.92 0.95
C LEU A 16 6.80 -4.42 1.99
N ILE A 17 5.93 -3.49 1.59
CA ILE A 17 4.81 -3.04 2.40
C ILE A 17 3.55 -3.68 1.83
N ALA A 18 2.80 -4.38 2.67
CA ALA A 18 1.46 -4.85 2.35
C ALA A 18 0.47 -3.84 2.94
N TYR A 19 -0.28 -3.18 2.07
CA TYR A 19 -1.16 -2.07 2.40
C TYR A 19 -2.50 -2.23 1.69
N ASN A 20 -3.58 -2.31 2.45
CA ASN A 20 -4.93 -2.47 1.93
C ASN A 20 -5.71 -1.18 2.12
N VAL A 21 -6.52 -0.80 1.13
CA VAL A 21 -7.42 0.36 1.22
C VAL A 21 -8.86 -0.11 1.15
N ASN A 22 -9.66 0.30 2.13
CA ASN A 22 -11.03 -0.16 2.34
C ASN A 22 -11.99 0.73 1.58
N LEU A 23 -12.88 0.13 0.80
CA LEU A 23 -13.92 0.84 0.06
C LEU A 23 -15.25 0.72 0.80
N GLY A 24 -16.05 1.79 0.81
CA GLY A 24 -17.40 1.81 1.38
C GLY A 24 -18.42 1.13 0.48
N THR A 25 -18.08 -0.03 -0.07
CA THR A 25 -18.91 -0.88 -0.93
C THR A 25 -18.46 -2.32 -0.77
N ASP A 26 -19.35 -3.28 -0.95
CA ASP A 26 -19.06 -4.71 -1.08
C ASP A 26 -18.88 -5.15 -2.54
N ASN A 27 -18.93 -4.20 -3.49
CA ASN A 27 -18.74 -4.51 -4.90
C ASN A 27 -17.26 -4.73 -5.24
N ILE A 28 -16.87 -6.00 -5.32
CA ILE A 28 -15.51 -6.42 -5.68
C ILE A 28 -15.08 -5.99 -7.10
N GLU A 29 -16.03 -5.76 -8.02
CA GLU A 29 -15.71 -5.34 -9.39
C GLU A 29 -15.11 -3.93 -9.39
N ILE A 30 -15.61 -3.04 -8.51
CA ILE A 30 -15.07 -1.70 -8.31
C ILE A 30 -13.64 -1.79 -7.76
N ALA A 31 -13.42 -2.62 -6.74
CA ALA A 31 -12.07 -2.83 -6.20
C ALA A 31 -11.10 -3.39 -7.25
N ASN A 32 -11.55 -4.32 -8.07
CA ASN A 32 -10.75 -4.88 -9.17
C ASN A 32 -10.45 -3.85 -10.28
N ALA A 33 -11.41 -2.98 -10.61
CA ALA A 33 -11.22 -1.91 -11.56
C ALA A 33 -10.19 -0.90 -11.06
N ILE A 34 -10.26 -0.50 -9.78
CA ILE A 34 -9.29 0.38 -9.14
C ILE A 34 -7.91 -0.31 -9.10
N ALA A 35 -7.84 -1.57 -8.65
CA ALA A 35 -6.60 -2.34 -8.60
C ALA A 35 -5.88 -2.41 -9.97
N LYS A 36 -6.64 -2.55 -11.07
CA LYS A 36 -6.09 -2.48 -12.43
C LYS A 36 -5.47 -1.11 -12.75
N LYS A 37 -6.01 -0.01 -12.24
CA LYS A 37 -5.42 1.33 -12.41
C LYS A 37 -4.17 1.53 -11.55
N ILE A 38 -4.11 0.90 -10.36
CA ILE A 38 -2.95 1.00 -9.47
C ILE A 38 -1.76 0.17 -9.97
N ARG A 39 -1.98 -1.08 -10.39
CA ARG A 39 -0.88 -2.04 -10.61
C ARG A 39 -0.08 -1.75 -11.88
N HIS A 40 1.25 -1.88 -11.77
CA HIS A 40 2.16 -1.60 -12.89
C HIS A 40 1.86 -2.39 -14.16
N ILE A 41 1.54 -3.69 -14.02
CA ILE A 41 1.31 -4.59 -15.17
C ILE A 41 0.12 -4.14 -16.06
N SER A 42 -0.70 -3.22 -15.56
CA SER A 42 -1.83 -2.64 -16.29
C SER A 42 -1.62 -1.16 -16.64
N GLY A 43 -0.37 -0.68 -16.56
CA GLY A 43 0.03 0.70 -16.85
C GLY A 43 0.01 1.65 -15.65
N GLY A 44 -0.26 1.14 -14.45
CA GLY A 44 -0.27 1.91 -13.21
C GLY A 44 1.12 2.18 -12.62
N LEU A 45 1.16 2.35 -11.30
CA LEU A 45 2.34 2.69 -10.52
C LEU A 45 3.39 1.55 -10.55
N ARG A 46 4.62 1.89 -10.96
CA ARG A 46 5.70 0.92 -11.24
C ARG A 46 6.01 -0.05 -10.10
N TYR A 47 5.99 0.45 -8.87
CA TYR A 47 6.38 -0.32 -7.69
C TYR A 47 5.17 -0.81 -6.88
N ALA A 48 3.99 -0.86 -7.50
CA ALA A 48 2.76 -1.35 -6.89
C ALA A 48 2.21 -2.57 -7.63
N LYS A 49 1.85 -3.60 -6.86
CA LYS A 49 1.01 -4.73 -7.31
C LYS A 49 -0.30 -4.63 -6.56
N ALA A 50 -1.43 -4.72 -7.25
CA ALA A 50 -2.74 -4.57 -6.63
C ALA A 50 -3.75 -5.58 -7.16
N VAL A 51 -4.68 -5.95 -6.28
CA VAL A 51 -5.82 -6.82 -6.56
C VAL A 51 -7.03 -6.40 -5.74
N GLY A 52 -8.25 -6.56 -6.27
CA GLY A 52 -9.47 -6.38 -5.49
C GLY A 52 -9.75 -7.63 -4.65
N VAL A 53 -10.02 -7.46 -3.36
CA VAL A 53 -10.36 -8.55 -2.45
C VAL A 53 -11.60 -8.20 -1.64
N MET A 54 -12.30 -9.22 -1.15
CA MET A 54 -13.40 -9.04 -0.22
C MET A 54 -12.91 -9.28 1.21
N LEU A 55 -13.21 -8.34 2.09
CA LEU A 55 -13.13 -8.53 3.52
C LEU A 55 -14.49 -8.99 4.04
N THR A 56 -14.67 -10.31 4.08
CA THR A 56 -15.93 -10.97 4.43
C THR A 56 -16.43 -10.59 5.83
N GLU A 57 -15.54 -10.45 6.80
CA GLU A 57 -15.89 -10.10 8.20
C GLU A 57 -16.59 -8.74 8.34
N ARG A 58 -16.31 -7.82 7.42
CA ARG A 58 -16.88 -6.47 7.41
C ARG A 58 -17.86 -6.24 6.26
N ASN A 59 -18.07 -7.25 5.41
CA ASN A 59 -18.81 -7.15 4.15
C ASN A 59 -18.41 -5.90 3.33
N ILE A 60 -17.11 -5.72 3.08
CA ILE A 60 -16.59 -4.63 2.25
C ILE A 60 -15.54 -5.14 1.26
N ALA A 61 -15.42 -4.47 0.13
CA ALA A 61 -14.36 -4.65 -0.83
C ALA A 61 -13.14 -3.80 -0.44
N GLN A 62 -11.95 -4.31 -0.72
CA GLN A 62 -10.68 -3.63 -0.49
C GLN A 62 -9.82 -3.71 -1.74
N VAL A 63 -8.99 -2.69 -1.93
CA VAL A 63 -7.85 -2.77 -2.86
C VAL A 63 -6.65 -3.24 -2.05
N SER A 64 -6.23 -4.49 -2.24
CA SER A 64 -5.05 -5.04 -1.60
C SER A 64 -3.80 -4.76 -2.43
N ILE A 65 -2.77 -4.19 -1.79
CA ILE A 65 -1.62 -3.61 -2.50
C ILE A 65 -0.32 -4.06 -1.86
N ASN A 66 0.56 -4.61 -2.68
CA ASN A 66 1.95 -4.91 -2.33
C ASN A 66 2.87 -3.88 -2.98
N MET A 67 3.54 -3.10 -2.15
CA MET A 67 4.52 -2.12 -2.56
C MET A 67 5.90 -2.76 -2.55
N VAL A 68 6.52 -2.90 -3.73
CA VAL A 68 7.84 -3.55 -3.86
C VAL A 68 9.00 -2.59 -3.63
N ASN A 69 8.76 -1.28 -3.71
CA ASN A 69 9.72 -0.25 -3.34
C ASN A 69 8.98 1.03 -2.95
N TYR A 70 8.90 1.31 -1.65
CA TYR A 70 8.14 2.43 -1.11
C TYR A 70 8.84 3.79 -1.28
N GLU A 71 10.16 3.80 -1.46
CA GLU A 71 10.92 5.04 -1.71
C GLU A 71 10.69 5.57 -3.12
N LYS A 72 10.33 4.69 -4.06
CA LYS A 72 10.04 5.07 -5.45
C LYS A 72 8.55 5.24 -5.74
N THR A 73 7.69 4.61 -4.96
CA THR A 73 6.24 4.84 -4.99
C THR A 73 5.77 4.87 -3.55
N SER A 74 5.46 6.06 -3.05
CA SER A 74 5.10 6.28 -1.66
C SER A 74 3.71 5.75 -1.30
N VAL A 75 3.49 5.52 -0.01
CA VAL A 75 2.20 5.06 0.52
C VAL A 75 1.11 6.11 0.26
N TYR A 76 1.43 7.41 0.44
CA TYR A 76 0.47 8.49 0.16
C TYR A 76 0.07 8.55 -1.32
N THR A 77 0.99 8.28 -2.27
CA THR A 77 0.66 8.28 -3.70
C THR A 77 -0.36 7.19 -4.02
N ILE A 78 -0.19 6.01 -3.42
CA ILE A 78 -1.15 4.91 -3.56
C ILE A 78 -2.49 5.28 -2.92
N GLN A 79 -2.47 5.82 -1.70
CA GLN A 79 -3.67 6.23 -0.97
C GLN A 79 -4.49 7.25 -1.78
N GLU A 80 -3.84 8.30 -2.29
CA GLU A 80 -4.50 9.33 -3.09
C GLU A 80 -4.98 8.82 -4.44
N MET A 81 -4.21 7.95 -5.10
CA MET A 81 -4.67 7.34 -6.36
C MET A 81 -5.90 6.45 -6.14
N VAL A 82 -5.96 5.67 -5.06
CA VAL A 82 -7.14 4.87 -4.72
C VAL A 82 -8.34 5.78 -4.41
N LYS A 83 -8.16 6.83 -3.59
CA LYS A 83 -9.23 7.80 -3.32
C LYS A 83 -9.76 8.45 -4.61
N MET A 84 -8.86 8.87 -5.50
CA MET A 84 -9.21 9.50 -6.77
C MET A 84 -10.01 8.54 -7.67
N GLU A 85 -9.56 7.29 -7.80
CA GLU A 85 -10.27 6.31 -8.62
C GLU A 85 -11.60 5.87 -7.96
N ALA A 86 -11.65 5.67 -6.64
CA ALA A 86 -12.89 5.34 -5.92
C ALA A 86 -13.96 6.45 -6.07
N LYS A 87 -13.54 7.71 -6.03
CA LYS A 87 -14.42 8.88 -6.25
C LYS A 87 -15.13 8.82 -7.60
N ARG A 88 -14.51 8.27 -8.64
CA ARG A 88 -15.13 8.11 -9.97
C ARG A 88 -16.31 7.15 -9.98
N TYR A 89 -16.36 6.24 -9.01
CA TYR A 89 -17.47 5.30 -8.81
C TYR A 89 -18.46 5.78 -7.74
N GLY A 90 -18.27 6.98 -7.17
CA GLY A 90 -19.09 7.47 -6.06
C GLY A 90 -18.89 6.68 -4.75
N VAL A 91 -17.80 5.92 -4.64
CA VAL A 91 -17.52 5.07 -3.47
C VAL A 91 -16.53 5.78 -2.54
N PRO A 92 -16.83 5.90 -1.23
CA PRO A 92 -15.89 6.48 -0.29
C PRO A 92 -14.78 5.47 0.06
N VAL A 93 -13.60 5.98 0.40
CA VAL A 93 -12.59 5.19 1.11
C VAL A 93 -12.89 5.28 2.60
N VAL A 94 -13.07 4.14 3.26
CA VAL A 94 -13.55 4.03 4.66
C VAL A 94 -12.45 3.61 5.64
N GLY A 95 -11.21 3.51 5.17
CA GLY A 95 -10.05 3.19 5.98
C GLY A 95 -8.94 2.56 5.16
N ALA A 96 -7.85 2.24 5.83
CA ALA A 96 -6.75 1.48 5.27
C ALA A 96 -6.07 0.65 6.37
N GLU A 97 -5.26 -0.31 5.97
CA GLU A 97 -4.64 -1.27 6.86
C GLU A 97 -3.22 -1.60 6.39
N VAL A 98 -2.28 -1.63 7.32
CA VAL A 98 -0.94 -2.19 7.12
C VAL A 98 -0.97 -3.64 7.57
N ILE A 99 -0.59 -4.56 6.69
CA ILE A 99 -0.50 -5.98 7.02
C ILE A 99 0.94 -6.30 7.44
N GLY A 100 1.13 -6.51 8.75
CA GLY A 100 2.43 -6.79 9.34
C GLY A 100 3.21 -5.51 9.68
N LEU A 101 4.47 -5.44 9.26
CA LEU A 101 5.38 -4.34 9.58
C LEU A 101 5.53 -3.37 8.40
N ILE A 102 5.78 -2.11 8.72
CA ILE A 102 6.05 -1.05 7.76
C ILE A 102 7.31 -0.28 8.19
N PRO A 103 8.22 0.08 7.26
CA PRO A 103 9.35 0.95 7.57
C PRO A 103 8.87 2.32 8.09
N MET A 104 9.44 2.79 9.19
CA MET A 104 9.08 4.09 9.80
C MET A 104 9.14 5.25 8.79
N LYS A 105 10.16 5.26 7.92
CA LYS A 105 10.32 6.25 6.87
C LYS A 105 9.06 6.37 5.99
N ALA A 106 8.40 5.26 5.66
CA ALA A 106 7.20 5.29 4.82
C ALA A 106 6.02 6.03 5.47
N LEU A 107 5.91 5.96 6.80
CA LEU A 107 4.91 6.70 7.57
C LEU A 107 5.27 8.18 7.70
N ILE A 108 6.56 8.49 7.91
CA ILE A 108 7.05 9.86 7.96
C ILE A 108 6.84 10.57 6.61
N ASP A 109 7.14 9.90 5.49
CA ASP A 109 6.89 10.42 4.14
C ASP A 109 5.39 10.75 3.93
N CYS A 110 4.49 9.97 4.51
CA CYS A 110 3.06 10.29 4.52
C CYS A 110 2.73 11.52 5.37
N ALA A 111 3.29 11.62 6.57
CA ALA A 111 3.07 12.76 7.45
C ALA A 111 3.57 14.06 6.80
N GLU A 112 4.75 14.04 6.22
CA GLU A 112 5.31 15.19 5.48
C GLU A 112 4.42 15.59 4.31
N TYR A 113 3.96 14.64 3.51
CA TYR A 113 3.07 14.91 2.37
C TYR A 113 1.74 15.56 2.79
N TYR A 114 1.08 15.02 3.83
CA TYR A 114 -0.25 15.50 4.23
C TYR A 114 -0.21 16.77 5.09
N LEU A 115 0.82 16.92 5.93
CA LEU A 115 0.94 18.08 6.83
C LEU A 115 1.65 19.26 6.17
N GLN A 116 2.44 19.01 5.12
CA GLN A 116 3.19 20.03 4.39
C GLN A 116 4.07 20.89 5.32
N ILE A 117 4.71 20.24 6.30
CA ILE A 117 5.56 20.92 7.28
C ILE A 117 6.74 21.54 6.55
N GLU A 118 6.89 22.85 6.69
CA GLU A 118 7.98 23.58 6.03
C GLU A 118 9.33 23.23 6.64
N ASN A 119 10.32 22.98 5.79
CA ASN A 119 11.71 22.68 6.16
C ASN A 119 11.84 21.48 7.13
N PHE A 120 10.95 20.49 7.02
CA PHE A 120 10.99 19.30 7.83
C PHE A 120 12.18 18.40 7.47
N ASP A 121 12.91 17.94 8.48
CA ASP A 121 13.94 16.92 8.36
C ASP A 121 13.59 15.75 9.29
N ILE A 122 13.81 14.51 8.81
CA ILE A 122 13.57 13.29 9.57
C ILE A 122 14.30 13.28 10.93
N LYS A 123 15.43 13.99 11.06
CA LYS A 123 16.18 14.16 12.32
C LYS A 123 15.39 14.90 13.39
N GLN A 124 14.33 15.61 13.03
CA GLN A 124 13.42 16.24 14.00
C GLN A 124 12.48 15.22 14.67
N VAL A 125 12.39 13.98 14.15
CA VAL A 125 11.67 12.89 14.81
C VAL A 125 12.51 12.39 15.98
N LEU A 126 11.99 12.53 17.19
CA LEU A 126 12.70 12.23 18.44
C LEU A 126 13.37 10.84 18.40
N GLU A 127 12.63 9.81 17.99
CA GLU A 127 13.06 8.41 17.97
C GLU A 127 14.27 8.16 17.06
N THR A 128 14.45 8.98 16.01
CA THR A 128 15.62 8.87 15.12
C THR A 128 16.93 9.23 15.79
N ASN A 129 16.89 9.98 16.90
CA ASN A 129 18.06 10.34 17.69
C ASN A 129 18.23 9.47 18.95
N LEU A 130 17.24 8.62 19.28
CA LEU A 130 17.27 7.72 20.43
C LEU A 130 17.94 6.36 20.14
N SER A 131 18.22 6.09 18.86
CA SER A 131 18.69 4.77 18.39
C SER A 131 20.21 4.70 18.21
N GLU A 132 20.95 5.62 18.83
CA GLU A 132 22.42 5.62 18.92
C GLU A 132 22.91 5.00 20.23
#